data_AF-A0A419JXV3-F1
#
_entry.id   AF-A0A419JXV3-F1
#
_cell.length_a   1.000
_cell.length_b   1.000
_cell.length_c   1.000
_cell.angle_alpha   90.00
_cell.angle_beta   90.00
_cell.angle_gamma   90.00
#
_symmetry.space_group_name_H-M   'P 1'
#
loop_
_entity.id
_entity.type
_entity.pdbx_description
1 polymer ?
#
loop_
_entity_poly.entity_id
_entity_poly.type
_entity_poly.pdbx_seq_one_letter_code
_entity_poly.pdbx_strand_id
1 'polypeptide(L)'
;MTVDVNYVLERLSIRQVESGGSYGTDVTKLSNELSFTPQGLRKQISKWKRSKGGFRKYLGQRSPSVTLDEFMEIETRTHSNPIEVKSHIFVDIRADRLNKGL
;
A
#
# COMPACT_ATOMS: atom_id res chain seq x y z
N MET A 1 23.71 -15.01 -12.47
CA MET A 1 23.45 -13.56 -12.60
C MET A 1 23.29 -12.93 -11.23
N THR A 2 24.01 -11.85 -10.97
CA THR A 2 23.88 -11.03 -9.77
C THR A 2 23.02 -9.82 -10.10
N VAL A 3 21.91 -9.64 -9.38
CA VAL A 3 21.07 -8.44 -9.51
C VAL A 3 21.75 -7.30 -8.75
N ASP A 4 21.85 -6.13 -9.39
CA ASP A 4 22.35 -4.92 -8.74
C ASP A 4 21.33 -4.41 -7.70
N VAL A 5 21.78 -4.39 -6.44
CA VAL A 5 21.02 -3.87 -5.30
C VAL A 5 20.65 -2.41 -5.48
N ASN A 6 21.57 -1.58 -5.98
CA ASN A 6 21.38 -0.14 -6.05
C ASN A 6 20.32 0.21 -7.10
N TYR A 7 20.37 -0.47 -8.25
CA TYR A 7 19.33 -0.37 -9.27
C TYR A 7 17.94 -0.74 -8.74
N VAL A 8 17.83 -1.87 -8.03
CA VAL A 8 16.55 -2.28 -7.43
C VAL A 8 16.08 -1.26 -6.40
N LEU A 9 16.98 -0.74 -5.56
CA LEU A 9 16.64 0.26 -4.54
C LEU A 9 16.14 1.57 -5.18
N GLU A 10 16.81 2.05 -6.22
CA GLU A 10 16.42 3.24 -6.97
C GLU A 10 15.02 3.07 -7.56
N ARG A 11 14.76 1.97 -8.26
CA ARG A 11 13.44 1.69 -8.85
C ARG A 11 12.33 1.60 -7.80
N LEU A 12 12.60 0.95 -6.67
CA LEU A 12 11.66 0.90 -5.54
C LEU A 12 11.41 2.30 -4.95
N SER A 13 12.44 3.15 -4.87
CA SER A 13 12.30 4.52 -4.35
C SER A 13 11.46 5.43 -5.26
N ILE A 14 11.62 5.32 -6.57
CA ILE A 14 10.79 6.03 -7.56
C ILE A 14 9.33 5.62 -7.39
N ARG A 15 9.04 4.31 -7.26
CA ARG A 15 7.69 3.81 -6.99
C ARG A 15 7.12 4.26 -5.64
N GLN A 16 7.97 4.46 -4.63
CA GLN A 16 7.50 5.04 -3.38
C GLN A 16 6.96 6.46 -3.57
N VAL A 17 7.62 7.28 -4.38
CA VAL A 17 7.21 8.65 -4.68
C VAL A 17 5.97 8.68 -5.58
N GLU A 18 5.93 7.85 -6.62
CA GLU A 18 4.84 7.85 -7.61
C GLU A 18 3.53 7.24 -7.09
N SER A 19 3.61 6.13 -6.35
CA SER A 19 2.43 5.31 -5.99
C SER A 19 2.29 5.00 -4.50
N GLY A 20 3.19 5.51 -3.66
CA GLY A 20 3.19 5.20 -2.22
C GLY A 20 3.81 3.85 -1.89
N GLY A 21 4.58 3.27 -2.81
CA GLY A 21 5.42 2.09 -2.61
C GLY A 21 5.23 1.02 -3.69
N SER A 22 6.10 0.01 -3.66
CA SER A 22 6.01 -1.14 -4.57
C SER A 22 5.11 -2.25 -4.03
N TYR A 23 4.21 -2.71 -4.89
CA TYR A 23 3.29 -3.82 -4.64
C TYR A 23 3.80 -5.14 -5.23
N GLY A 24 3.10 -6.24 -4.95
CA GLY A 24 3.43 -7.57 -5.47
C GLY A 24 3.52 -7.61 -7.01
N THR A 25 2.71 -6.79 -7.69
CA THR A 25 2.72 -6.58 -9.15
C THR A 25 3.95 -5.83 -9.63
N ASP A 26 4.43 -4.82 -8.88
CA ASP A 26 5.63 -4.05 -9.23
C ASP A 26 6.89 -4.90 -9.14
N VAL A 27 6.99 -5.75 -8.11
CA VAL A 27 8.11 -6.71 -8.00
C VAL A 27 8.10 -7.70 -9.16
N THR A 28 6.91 -8.05 -9.67
CA THR A 28 6.77 -8.96 -10.82
C THR A 28 7.17 -8.27 -12.14
N LYS A 29 6.81 -7.00 -12.32
CA LYS A 29 7.28 -6.20 -13.46
C LYS A 29 8.80 -6.00 -13.43
N LEU A 30 9.34 -5.63 -12.27
CA LEU A 30 10.77 -5.43 -12.07
C LEU A 30 11.57 -6.72 -12.28
N SER A 31 11.03 -7.89 -11.90
CA SER A 31 11.69 -9.16 -12.18
C SER A 31 11.74 -9.46 -13.68
N ASN A 32 10.68 -9.13 -14.43
CA ASN A 32 10.67 -9.30 -15.88
C ASN A 32 11.70 -8.38 -16.56
N GLU A 33 11.79 -7.12 -16.14
CA GLU A 33 12.80 -6.16 -16.65
C GLU A 33 14.24 -6.66 -16.39
N LEU A 34 14.46 -7.30 -15.25
CA LEU A 34 15.76 -7.83 -14.84
C LEU A 34 16.04 -9.26 -15.33
N SER A 35 15.16 -9.83 -16.17
CA SER A 35 15.23 -11.24 -16.62
C SER A 35 15.37 -12.24 -15.45
N PHE A 36 14.68 -11.95 -14.34
CA PHE A 36 14.64 -12.76 -13.13
C PHE A 36 13.25 -13.36 -12.92
N THR A 37 13.20 -14.48 -12.20
CA THR A 37 11.91 -14.96 -11.71
C THR A 37 11.40 -14.05 -10.59
N PRO A 38 10.08 -13.81 -10.51
CA PRO A 38 9.49 -13.04 -9.42
C PRO A 38 9.84 -13.60 -8.04
N GLN A 39 9.85 -14.93 -7.87
CA GLN A 39 10.28 -15.57 -6.62
C GLN A 39 11.77 -15.32 -6.32
N GLY A 40 12.63 -15.39 -7.34
CA GLY A 40 14.07 -15.13 -7.19
C GLY A 40 14.34 -13.71 -6.70
N LEU A 41 13.68 -12.72 -7.32
CA LEU A 41 13.81 -11.33 -6.93
C LEU A 41 13.26 -11.07 -5.52
N ARG A 42 12.11 -11.65 -5.15
CA ARG A 42 11.54 -11.55 -3.79
C ARG A 42 12.49 -12.12 -2.72
N LYS A 43 13.17 -13.23 -3.01
CA LYS A 43 14.14 -13.85 -2.10
C LYS A 43 15.35 -12.94 -1.89
N GLN A 44 15.85 -12.31 -2.96
CA GLN A 44 16.96 -11.35 -2.87
C GLN A 44 16.56 -10.08 -2.10
N ILE A 45 15.43 -9.48 -2.45
CA ILE A 45 14.88 -8.32 -1.71
C ILE A 45 14.70 -8.65 -0.23
N SER A 46 14.21 -9.84 0.12
CA SER A 46 14.06 -10.27 1.51
C SER A 46 15.39 -10.37 2.24
N LYS A 47 16.45 -10.84 1.56
CA LYS A 47 17.82 -10.86 2.10
C LYS A 47 18.33 -9.44 2.33
N TRP A 48 18.16 -8.55 1.35
CA TRP A 48 18.59 -7.15 1.45
C TRP A 48 17.80 -6.35 2.48
N LYS A 49 16.50 -6.65 2.67
CA LYS A 49 15.67 -6.04 3.73
C LYS A 49 16.23 -6.28 5.14
N ARG A 50 16.96 -7.39 5.34
CA ARG A 50 17.60 -7.72 6.62
C ARG A 50 18.94 -7.02 6.82
N SER A 51 19.66 -6.69 5.75
CA SER A 51 21.02 -6.12 5.82
C SER A 51 21.12 -4.64 5.43
N LYS A 52 20.18 -4.12 4.64
CA LYS A 52 20.14 -2.75 4.12
C LYS A 52 18.80 -2.11 4.48
N GLY A 53 18.81 -1.21 5.47
CA GLY A 53 17.61 -0.58 6.03
C GLY A 53 16.73 0.18 5.03
N GLY A 54 17.29 0.63 3.89
CA GLY A 54 16.56 1.37 2.86
C GLY A 54 15.37 0.61 2.27
N PHE A 55 15.48 -0.71 2.09
CA PHE A 55 14.43 -1.52 1.47
C PHE A 55 13.11 -1.55 2.25
N ARG A 56 13.11 -1.34 3.58
CA ARG A 56 11.87 -1.32 4.36
C ARG A 56 10.95 -0.17 3.96
N LYS A 57 11.53 0.98 3.57
CA LYS A 57 10.78 2.22 3.29
C LYS A 57 10.02 2.20 1.96
N TYR A 58 10.30 1.25 1.08
CA TYR A 58 9.88 1.31 -0.33
C TYR A 58 9.00 0.14 -0.79
N LEU A 59 8.70 -0.82 0.10
CA LEU A 59 7.97 -2.05 -0.23
C LEU A 59 6.46 -1.97 0.02
N GLY A 60 5.84 -0.83 -0.27
CA GLY A 60 4.38 -0.72 -0.23
C GLY A 60 3.77 -0.95 1.14
N GLN A 61 4.56 -0.74 2.22
CA GLN A 61 4.00 -0.51 3.55
C GLN A 61 3.34 0.87 3.52
N ARG A 62 2.19 1.00 2.85
CA ARG A 62 1.28 2.08 3.19
C ARG A 62 0.93 1.86 4.65
N SER A 63 1.27 2.84 5.49
CA SER A 63 0.57 2.99 6.75
C SER A 63 -0.92 2.86 6.42
N PRO A 64 -1.67 1.96 7.09
CA PRO A 64 -3.10 1.88 6.85
C PRO A 64 -3.68 3.29 7.00
N SER A 65 -4.61 3.65 6.12
CA SER A 65 -5.25 4.97 6.15
C SER A 65 -6.01 5.25 7.45
N VAL A 66 -6.18 4.21 8.26
CA VAL A 66 -6.78 4.21 9.58
C VAL A 66 -5.81 3.49 10.51
N THR A 67 -5.39 4.16 11.57
CA THR A 67 -4.62 3.58 12.67
C THR A 67 -5.48 2.60 13.47
N LEU A 68 -4.85 1.77 14.31
CA LEU A 68 -5.59 0.82 15.15
C LEU A 68 -6.53 1.55 16.12
N ASP A 69 -6.10 2.68 16.68
CA ASP A 69 -6.90 3.46 17.62
C ASP A 69 -8.12 4.07 16.92
N GLU A 70 -7.93 4.64 15.72
CA GLU A 70 -9.04 5.14 14.90
C GLU A 70 -10.01 4.02 14.53
N PHE A 71 -9.52 2.81 14.23
CA PHE A 71 -10.38 1.66 13.96
C PHE A 71 -11.22 1.26 15.19
N MET A 72 -10.59 1.19 16.37
CA MET A 72 -11.28 0.86 17.62
C MET A 72 -12.33 1.91 17.98
N GLU A 73 -12.06 3.19 17.72
CA GLU A 73 -13.02 4.27 17.95
C GLU A 73 -14.19 4.22 16.96
N ILE A 74 -13.94 3.92 15.68
CA ILE A 74 -15.00 3.70 14.68
C ILE A 74 -15.92 2.55 15.11
N GLU A 75 -15.34 1.41 15.51
CA GLU A 75 -16.09 0.26 16.02
C GLU A 75 -16.96 0.63 17.24
N THR A 76 -16.37 1.34 18.20
CA THR A 76 -17.07 1.78 19.42
C THR A 76 -18.24 2.70 19.08
N ARG A 77 -18.03 3.72 18.24
CA ARG A 77 -19.07 4.69 17.85
C ARG A 77 -20.18 4.05 17.02
N THR A 78 -19.84 3.07 16.18
CA THR A 78 -20.82 2.30 15.39
C THR A 78 -21.75 1.51 16.30
N HIS A 79 -21.23 0.96 17.41
CA HIS A 79 -22.03 0.25 18.40
C HIS A 79 -22.81 1.19 19.33
N SER A 80 -22.23 2.33 19.73
CA SER A 80 -22.84 3.24 20.71
C SER A 80 -23.88 4.18 20.10
N ASN A 81 -23.69 4.63 18.86
CA ASN A 81 -24.64 5.51 18.16
C ASN A 81 -24.81 5.13 16.68
N PRO A 82 -25.46 3.99 16.40
CA PRO A 82 -25.62 3.49 15.04
C PRO A 82 -26.47 4.40 14.13
N ILE A 83 -27.31 5.26 14.69
CA ILE A 83 -28.16 6.19 13.91
C ILE A 83 -27.33 7.32 13.32
N GLU A 84 -26.40 7.88 14.11
CA GLU A 84 -25.49 8.94 13.67
C GLU A 84 -24.54 8.43 12.59
N VAL A 85 -23.96 7.24 12.76
CA VAL A 85 -23.11 6.64 11.71
C VAL A 85 -23.90 6.41 10.41
N LYS A 86 -25.13 5.89 10.51
CA LYS A 86 -26.00 5.68 9.34
C LYS A 86 -26.43 6.99 8.67
N SER A 87 -26.59 8.08 9.42
CA SER A 87 -26.96 9.38 8.85
C SER A 87 -25.83 9.96 8.01
N HIS A 88 -24.57 9.86 8.47
CA HIS A 88 -23.40 10.25 7.70
C HIS A 88 -23.29 9.44 6.40
N ILE A 89 -23.43 8.12 6.47
CA ILE A 89 -23.43 7.24 5.28
C ILE A 89 -24.55 7.65 4.31
N PHE A 90 -25.73 7.99 4.81
CA PHE A 90 -26.86 8.41 3.97
C PHE A 90 -26.61 9.76 3.28
N VAL A 91 -25.94 10.71 3.95
CA VAL A 91 -25.53 11.99 3.36
C VAL A 91 -24.52 11.77 2.23
N ASP A 92 -23.52 10.91 2.45
CA ASP A 92 -22.52 10.58 1.43
C ASP A 92 -23.18 9.94 0.21
N ILE A 93 -24.10 8.99 0.41
CA ILE A 93 -24.87 8.36 -0.68
C ILE A 93 -25.68 9.39 -1.47
N ARG A 94 -26.28 10.39 -0.82
CA ARG A 94 -27.00 11.47 -1.51
C ARG A 94 -26.06 12.36 -2.31
N ALA A 95 -24.93 12.75 -1.73
CA ALA A 95 -23.93 13.56 -2.44
C ALA A 95 -23.44 12.83 -3.70
N ASP A 96 -23.24 11.52 -3.60
CA ASP A 96 -22.84 10.68 -4.72
C ASP A 96 -23.90 10.59 -5.83
N ARG A 97 -25.20 10.53 -5.46
CA ARG A 97 -26.30 10.58 -6.43
C ARG A 97 -26.34 11.90 -7.19
N LEU A 98 -26.22 13.02 -6.47
CA LEU A 98 -26.16 14.36 -7.07
C LEU A 98 -24.98 14.48 -8.03
N ASN A 99 -23.79 14.01 -7.65
CA ASN A 99 -22.60 14.00 -8.51
C ASN A 99 -22.77 13.13 -9.77
N LYS A 100 -23.59 12.07 -9.68
CA LYS A 100 -23.92 11.17 -10.79
C LYS A 100 -25.12 11.63 -11.62
N GLY A 101 -25.76 12.74 -11.25
CA GLY A 101 -26.95 13.28 -11.95
C GLY A 101 -28.22 12.44 -11.78
N LEU A 102 -28.33 11.70 -10.66
CA LEU A 102 -29.47 10.84 -10.30
C LEU A 102 -30.41 11.49 -9.28
#